data_AF-A0A662JYY9-F1
#
_entry.id   AF-A0A662JYY9-F1
#
_cell.length_a   1.000
_cell.length_b   1.000
_cell.length_c   1.000
_cell.angle_alpha   90.00
_cell.angle_beta   90.00
_cell.angle_gamma   90.00
#
_symmetry.space_group_name_H-M   'P 1'
#
loop_
_entity.id
_entity.type
_entity.pdbx_description
1 polymer ?
#
loop_
_entity_poly.entity_id
_entity_poly.type
_entity_poly.pdbx_seq_one_letter_code
_entity_poly.pdbx_strand_id
1 'polypeptide(L)'
;MSYLDNMVLRRGVNRDMRIEKRFLLVGLTILTTTMVIATQYAVTRIGYEYIIVHPSDSSMRYIGSDNSSDGIRTLRVEGDNVTNIRVKLFLGRNFSANQTKYYSAAFGIVNEERFPINITHIDVSSSQSTYLRIWLHGDRDANANNTLNDPSSVLMYDNGTIINDSNTIAWTLAPGDENPNTMCSNVSDRSNYSINTTWDDVAHVRYSLNDTNAVSGVADFVWVQVALVIPDVVDSAGLHTGNIIIYYTADTL
;
A
#
# COMPACT_ATOMS: atom_id res chain seq x y z
N MET A 1 67.92 -44.74 -21.49
CA MET A 1 66.61 -44.25 -21.05
C MET A 1 65.56 -45.15 -21.69
N SER A 2 64.90 -45.98 -20.88
CA SER A 2 64.11 -47.11 -21.37
C SER A 2 62.70 -46.66 -21.78
N TYR A 3 62.08 -47.38 -22.73
CA TYR A 3 60.71 -47.13 -23.21
C TYR A 3 59.65 -47.11 -22.09
N LEU A 4 59.96 -47.70 -20.93
CA LEU A 4 59.11 -47.77 -19.75
C LEU A 4 59.04 -46.43 -18.99
N ASP A 5 60.13 -45.64 -18.97
CA ASP A 5 60.16 -44.35 -18.26
C ASP A 5 59.23 -43.31 -18.93
N ASN A 6 59.16 -43.31 -20.26
CA ASN A 6 58.29 -42.41 -21.03
C ASN A 6 56.78 -42.76 -20.88
N MET A 7 56.43 -44.02 -20.60
CA MET A 7 55.04 -44.42 -20.38
C MET A 7 54.52 -44.04 -18.98
N VAL A 8 55.38 -44.08 -17.96
CA VAL A 8 55.03 -43.67 -16.59
C VAL A 8 54.80 -42.16 -16.52
N LEU A 9 55.66 -41.36 -17.15
CA LEU A 9 55.47 -39.91 -17.27
C LEU A 9 54.20 -39.53 -18.04
N ARG A 10 53.91 -40.18 -19.18
CA ARG A 10 52.66 -39.92 -19.94
C ARG A 10 51.39 -40.35 -19.22
N ARG A 11 51.44 -41.39 -18.38
CA ARG A 11 50.28 -41.81 -17.55
C ARG A 11 50.07 -40.91 -16.34
N GLY A 12 51.15 -40.40 -15.72
CA GLY A 12 51.09 -39.40 -14.65
C GLY A 12 50.46 -38.09 -15.15
N VAL A 13 51.03 -37.50 -16.21
CA VAL A 13 50.54 -36.23 -16.79
C VAL A 13 49.08 -36.32 -17.25
N ASN A 14 48.64 -37.45 -17.84
CA ASN A 14 47.23 -37.62 -18.23
C ASN A 14 46.29 -37.86 -17.04
N ARG A 15 46.77 -38.40 -15.92
CA ARG A 15 45.99 -38.51 -14.68
C ARG A 15 45.87 -37.15 -14.01
N ASP A 16 46.96 -36.42 -13.89
CA ASP A 16 47.01 -35.10 -13.24
C ASP A 16 46.11 -34.11 -14.00
N MET A 17 46.20 -34.07 -15.33
CA MET A 17 45.35 -33.21 -16.16
C MET A 17 43.86 -33.62 -16.15
N ARG A 18 43.53 -34.90 -15.90
CA ARG A 18 42.14 -35.36 -15.70
C ARG A 18 41.62 -35.02 -14.31
N ILE A 19 42.48 -35.02 -13.31
CA ILE A 19 42.17 -34.67 -11.92
C ILE A 19 41.94 -33.15 -11.82
N GLU A 20 42.82 -32.33 -12.39
CA GLU A 20 42.68 -30.87 -12.47
C GLU A 20 41.39 -30.44 -13.18
N LYS A 21 41.06 -31.05 -14.33
CA LYS A 21 39.80 -30.76 -15.05
C LYS A 21 38.55 -31.14 -14.25
N ARG A 22 38.61 -32.21 -13.44
CA ARG A 22 37.50 -32.61 -12.57
C ARG A 22 37.35 -31.66 -11.38
N PHE A 23 38.45 -31.21 -10.78
CA PHE A 23 38.43 -30.21 -9.72
C PHE A 23 37.95 -28.84 -10.22
N LEU A 24 38.33 -28.44 -11.44
CA LEU A 24 37.83 -27.22 -12.09
C LEU A 24 36.31 -27.28 -12.28
N LEU A 25 35.78 -28.43 -12.74
CA LEU A 25 34.34 -28.61 -12.92
C LEU A 25 33.58 -28.53 -11.60
N VAL A 26 34.10 -29.16 -10.54
CA VAL A 26 33.52 -29.09 -9.19
C VAL A 26 33.58 -27.66 -8.66
N GLY A 27 34.68 -26.95 -8.85
CA GLY A 27 34.83 -25.54 -8.46
C GLY A 27 33.83 -24.62 -9.19
N LEU A 28 33.65 -24.83 -10.50
CA LEU A 28 32.67 -24.08 -11.30
C LEU A 28 31.24 -24.39 -10.89
N THR A 29 30.94 -25.64 -10.54
CA THR A 29 29.61 -26.05 -10.07
C THR A 29 29.32 -25.46 -8.69
N ILE A 30 30.29 -25.46 -7.77
CA ILE A 30 30.15 -24.80 -6.46
C ILE A 30 29.99 -23.30 -6.63
N LEU A 31 30.75 -22.65 -7.52
CA LEU A 31 30.64 -21.21 -7.76
C LEU A 31 29.28 -20.83 -8.36
N THR A 32 28.80 -21.60 -9.35
CA THR A 32 27.49 -21.36 -9.95
C THR A 32 26.36 -21.67 -8.98
N THR A 33 26.46 -22.73 -8.18
CA THR A 33 25.44 -23.06 -7.16
C THR A 33 25.44 -22.01 -6.04
N THR A 34 26.60 -21.55 -5.57
CA THR A 34 26.70 -20.48 -4.57
C THR A 34 26.22 -19.13 -5.11
N MET A 35 26.48 -18.81 -6.37
CA MET A 35 25.90 -17.63 -7.03
C MET A 35 24.38 -17.74 -7.18
N VAL A 36 23.85 -18.89 -7.61
CA VAL A 36 22.40 -19.12 -7.71
C VAL A 36 21.73 -19.05 -6.33
N ILE A 37 22.35 -19.65 -5.32
CA ILE A 37 21.90 -19.57 -3.92
C ILE A 37 21.94 -18.11 -3.43
N ALA A 38 23.06 -17.40 -3.61
CA ALA A 38 23.19 -15.99 -3.21
C ALA A 38 22.22 -15.06 -3.96
N THR A 39 21.90 -15.36 -5.22
CA THR A 39 20.92 -14.60 -6.02
C THR A 39 19.48 -14.86 -5.54
N GLN A 40 19.16 -16.07 -5.06
CA GLN A 40 17.88 -16.36 -4.38
C GLN A 40 17.75 -15.68 -3.01
N TYR A 41 18.86 -15.42 -2.31
CA TYR A 41 18.85 -14.74 -1.00
C TYR A 41 18.91 -13.21 -1.07
N ALA A 42 19.14 -12.62 -2.25
CA ALA A 42 18.84 -11.22 -2.48
C ALA A 42 17.32 -11.05 -2.62
N VAL A 43 16.58 -11.27 -1.52
CA VAL A 43 15.16 -10.94 -1.44
C VAL A 43 15.06 -9.45 -1.74
N THR A 44 14.56 -9.13 -2.92
CA THR A 44 14.34 -7.75 -3.33
C THR A 44 13.15 -7.26 -2.52
N ARG A 45 13.44 -6.64 -1.37
CA ARG A 45 12.43 -6.22 -0.40
C ARG A 45 11.81 -4.92 -0.88
N ILE A 46 10.52 -4.97 -1.13
CA ILE A 46 9.76 -3.81 -1.60
C ILE A 46 9.00 -3.21 -0.41
N GLY A 47 9.02 -1.89 -0.28
CA GLY A 47 8.23 -1.16 0.70
C GLY A 47 7.35 -0.13 0.03
N TYR A 48 6.30 0.31 0.72
CA TYR A 48 5.35 1.30 0.18
C TYR A 48 5.00 2.37 1.20
N GLU A 49 5.17 3.62 0.80
CA GLU A 49 4.96 4.79 1.64
C GLU A 49 4.46 5.98 0.81
N TYR A 50 3.31 6.54 1.16
CA TYR A 50 2.69 7.63 0.42
C TYR A 50 2.32 8.79 1.34
N ILE A 51 2.38 10.02 0.83
CA ILE A 51 1.91 11.22 1.53
C ILE A 51 0.48 11.52 1.07
N ILE A 52 -0.43 11.81 2.00
CA ILE A 52 -1.76 12.32 1.65
C ILE A 52 -1.69 13.84 1.61
N VAL A 53 -1.98 14.43 0.46
CA VAL A 53 -2.01 15.90 0.30
C VAL A 53 -3.36 16.40 0.78
N HIS A 54 -3.36 17.19 1.85
CA HIS A 54 -4.57 17.76 2.44
C HIS A 54 -4.87 19.14 1.80
N PRO A 55 -6.11 19.44 1.40
CA PRO A 55 -6.48 20.76 0.89
C PRO A 55 -6.45 21.78 2.04
N SER A 56 -5.62 22.83 1.91
CA SER A 56 -5.28 23.79 2.98
C SER A 56 -6.46 24.44 3.70
N ASP A 57 -7.64 24.49 3.08
CA ASP A 57 -8.83 25.20 3.57
C ASP A 57 -10.06 24.29 3.73
N SER A 58 -9.89 22.97 3.76
CA SER A 58 -11.00 22.02 3.97
C SER A 58 -10.94 21.37 5.36
N SER A 59 -12.09 21.23 6.02
CA SER A 59 -12.20 20.51 7.30
C SER A 59 -12.25 18.99 7.13
N MET A 60 -11.77 18.47 5.99
CA MET A 60 -11.68 17.02 5.77
C MET A 60 -10.70 16.41 6.77
N ARG A 61 -11.12 15.34 7.44
CA ARG A 61 -10.28 14.61 8.40
C ARG A 61 -10.00 13.20 7.90
N TYR A 62 -8.77 12.75 8.14
CA TYR A 62 -8.34 11.38 7.87
C TYR A 62 -8.15 10.62 9.19
N ILE A 63 -8.69 9.42 9.27
CA ILE A 63 -8.59 8.56 10.46
C ILE A 63 -7.96 7.21 10.12
N GLY A 64 -7.19 6.63 11.03
CA GLY A 64 -6.65 5.27 10.88
C GLY A 64 -7.70 4.19 11.12
N SER A 65 -7.44 2.99 10.60
CA SER A 65 -8.16 1.77 10.99
C SER A 65 -7.23 0.56 10.96
N ASP A 66 -6.70 0.19 9.79
CA ASP A 66 -5.82 -0.98 9.68
C ASP A 66 -4.43 -0.74 10.24
N ASN A 67 -3.72 -1.82 10.54
CA ASN A 67 -2.33 -1.80 10.94
C ASN A 67 -1.42 -2.27 9.80
N SER A 68 -0.26 -1.64 9.71
CA SER A 68 0.83 -2.04 8.82
C SER A 68 1.60 -3.23 9.40
N SER A 69 2.64 -3.67 8.69
CA SER A 69 3.49 -4.80 9.08
C SER A 69 4.23 -4.61 10.41
N ASP A 70 4.35 -3.37 10.89
CA ASP A 70 4.97 -3.01 12.16
C ASP A 70 3.99 -2.98 13.35
N GLY A 71 2.71 -3.30 13.11
CA GLY A 71 1.66 -3.29 14.13
C GLY A 71 1.13 -1.90 14.47
N ILE A 72 1.63 -0.84 13.82
CA ILE A 72 1.14 0.54 13.93
C ILE A 72 0.12 0.78 12.82
N ARG A 73 -0.79 1.75 13.01
CA ARG A 73 -1.75 2.15 11.96
C ARG A 73 -1.05 2.45 10.64
N THR A 74 -1.69 2.05 9.54
CA THR A 74 -1.24 2.37 8.17
C THR A 74 -1.24 3.87 7.93
N LEU A 75 -2.29 4.57 8.37
CA LEU A 75 -2.31 6.03 8.43
C LEU A 75 -1.58 6.52 9.68
N ARG A 76 -0.62 7.41 9.51
CA ARG A 76 0.12 8.01 10.62
C ARG A 76 0.69 9.36 10.25
N VAL A 77 1.00 10.17 11.26
CA VAL A 77 1.72 11.42 11.07
C VAL A 77 3.23 11.15 11.20
N GLU A 78 4.00 11.73 10.28
CA GLU A 78 5.45 11.76 10.35
C GLU A 78 5.93 13.21 10.32
N GLY A 79 6.98 13.50 11.07
CA GLY A 79 7.62 14.80 11.12
C GLY A 79 7.91 15.23 12.56
N ASP A 80 8.79 16.22 12.69
CA ASP A 80 9.07 16.87 13.96
C ASP A 80 8.07 18.01 14.17
N ASN A 81 7.68 18.26 15.43
CA ASN A 81 6.62 19.17 15.90
C ASN A 81 6.67 20.65 15.41
N VAL A 82 7.55 21.01 14.47
CA VAL A 82 7.85 22.41 14.13
C VAL A 82 7.87 22.72 12.62
N THR A 83 8.21 21.79 11.72
CA THR A 83 8.44 22.20 10.30
C THR A 83 8.01 21.25 9.18
N ASN A 84 7.77 19.96 9.42
CA ASN A 84 7.49 19.00 8.33
C ASN A 84 6.45 17.94 8.72
N ILE A 85 5.40 18.36 9.43
CA ILE A 85 4.30 17.46 9.81
C ILE A 85 3.53 17.07 8.54
N ARG A 86 3.49 15.78 8.23
CA ARG A 86 2.77 15.23 7.07
C ARG A 86 1.97 14.00 7.44
N VAL A 87 0.80 13.85 6.83
CA VAL A 87 0.01 12.63 6.90
C VAL A 87 0.59 11.62 5.91
N LYS A 88 0.92 10.44 6.41
CA LYS A 88 1.62 9.37 5.71
C LYS A 88 0.81 8.08 5.77
N LEU A 89 0.66 7.44 4.61
CA LEU A 89 0.17 6.08 4.46
C LEU A 89 1.37 5.14 4.33
N PHE A 90 1.63 4.35 5.36
CA PHE A 90 2.67 3.34 5.36
C PHE A 90 2.07 1.93 5.28
N LEU A 91 2.24 1.29 4.13
CA LEU A 91 1.66 -0.02 3.86
C LEU A 91 2.62 -1.16 4.20
N GLY A 92 3.83 -0.86 4.67
CA GLY A 92 4.76 -1.86 5.19
C GLY A 92 6.04 -1.95 4.38
N ARG A 93 6.89 -2.87 4.83
CA ARG A 93 8.20 -3.19 4.22
C ARG A 93 8.31 -4.69 4.00
N ASN A 94 9.16 -5.07 3.07
CA ASN A 94 9.54 -6.45 2.79
C ASN A 94 8.46 -7.28 2.08
N PHE A 95 7.75 -6.65 1.15
CA PHE A 95 6.93 -7.40 0.21
C PHE A 95 7.80 -8.14 -0.81
N SER A 96 7.30 -9.29 -1.27
CA SER A 96 7.90 -10.09 -2.34
C SER A 96 7.16 -9.86 -3.65
N ALA A 97 7.81 -10.15 -4.77
CA ALA A 97 7.16 -10.19 -6.08
C ALA A 97 6.02 -11.23 -6.09
N ASN A 98 5.04 -11.04 -6.98
CA ASN A 98 3.86 -11.90 -7.13
C ASN A 98 3.04 -12.04 -5.82
N GLN A 99 2.95 -10.96 -5.06
CA GLN A 99 2.18 -10.91 -3.82
C GLN A 99 1.04 -9.90 -3.94
N THR A 100 -0.14 -10.29 -3.43
CA THR A 100 -1.23 -9.35 -3.19
C THR A 100 -1.47 -9.17 -1.69
N LYS A 101 -1.56 -7.92 -1.23
CA LYS A 101 -1.91 -7.58 0.15
C LYS A 101 -3.06 -6.58 0.14
N TYR A 102 -4.09 -6.84 0.94
CA TYR A 102 -5.22 -5.96 1.13
C TYR A 102 -5.18 -5.30 2.51
N TYR A 103 -5.57 -4.03 2.53
CA TYR A 103 -5.94 -3.24 3.70
C TYR A 103 -7.37 -2.78 3.47
N SER A 104 -8.35 -3.49 4.02
CA SER A 104 -9.78 -3.25 3.78
C SER A 104 -10.17 -1.84 4.23
N ALA A 105 -9.58 -1.35 5.31
CA ALA A 105 -9.75 0.02 5.79
C ALA A 105 -8.39 0.61 6.12
N ALA A 106 -7.57 0.86 5.09
CA ALA A 106 -6.24 1.47 5.25
C ALA A 106 -6.34 2.82 5.97
N PHE A 107 -7.40 3.57 5.70
CA PHE A 107 -7.82 4.75 6.46
C PHE A 107 -9.29 5.07 6.19
N GLY A 108 -9.87 5.97 6.95
CA GLY A 108 -11.18 6.57 6.71
C GLY A 108 -11.06 8.05 6.37
N ILE A 109 -11.98 8.55 5.56
CA ILE A 109 -12.16 9.97 5.26
C ILE A 109 -13.44 10.40 5.96
N VAL A 110 -13.38 11.44 6.78
CA VAL A 110 -14.50 12.00 7.53
C VAL A 110 -14.72 13.44 7.09
N ASN A 111 -15.94 13.77 6.74
CA ASN A 111 -16.38 15.13 6.49
C ASN A 111 -16.73 15.81 7.82
N GLU A 112 -16.00 16.87 8.16
CA GLU A 112 -16.33 17.71 9.31
C GLU A 112 -17.08 18.99 8.90
N GLU A 113 -17.17 19.28 7.60
CA GLU A 113 -17.88 20.45 7.10
C GLU A 113 -19.39 20.31 7.34
N ARG A 114 -20.05 21.41 7.69
CA ARG A 114 -21.51 21.42 7.95
C ARG A 114 -22.38 21.27 6.70
N PHE A 115 -21.79 20.93 5.56
CA PHE A 115 -22.46 20.69 4.29
C PHE A 115 -21.92 19.40 3.64
N PRO A 116 -22.69 18.77 2.73
CA PRO A 116 -22.25 17.54 2.06
C PRO A 116 -21.05 17.80 1.16
N ILE A 117 -20.16 16.81 1.04
CA ILE A 117 -18.99 16.88 0.16
C ILE A 117 -18.96 15.65 -0.74
N ASN A 118 -18.69 15.86 -2.02
CA ASN A 118 -18.51 14.82 -3.01
C ASN A 118 -17.03 14.54 -3.23
N ILE A 119 -16.64 13.27 -3.17
CA ILE A 119 -15.35 12.78 -3.65
C ILE A 119 -15.52 12.44 -5.14
N THR A 120 -14.67 13.00 -5.99
CA THR A 120 -14.75 12.79 -7.44
C THR A 120 -13.76 11.72 -7.90
N HIS A 121 -12.48 11.94 -7.64
CA HIS A 121 -11.41 11.05 -8.07
C HIS A 121 -10.23 11.07 -7.08
N ILE A 122 -9.37 10.06 -7.22
CA ILE A 122 -8.11 9.94 -6.49
C ILE A 122 -7.00 9.80 -7.52
N ASP A 123 -6.00 10.66 -7.43
CA ASP A 123 -4.78 10.58 -8.21
C ASP A 123 -3.60 10.16 -7.33
N VAL A 124 -2.66 9.42 -7.91
CA VAL A 124 -1.43 9.01 -7.23
C VAL A 124 -0.23 9.36 -8.10
N SER A 125 0.56 10.32 -7.63
CA SER A 125 1.81 10.70 -8.29
C SER A 125 2.98 9.89 -7.73
N SER A 126 3.73 9.19 -8.56
CA SER A 126 4.97 8.51 -8.19
C SER A 126 5.96 8.53 -9.35
N SER A 127 7.26 8.46 -9.04
CA SER A 127 8.31 8.23 -10.04
C SER A 127 8.49 6.75 -10.41
N GLN A 128 7.88 5.84 -9.65
CA GLN A 128 7.92 4.39 -9.84
C GLN A 128 6.49 3.85 -10.02
N SER A 129 6.38 2.61 -10.48
CA SER A 129 5.08 1.92 -10.52
C SER A 129 4.53 1.79 -9.10
N THR A 130 3.28 2.20 -8.92
CA THR A 130 2.67 2.24 -7.57
C THR A 130 2.22 0.87 -7.09
N TYR A 131 1.77 0.01 -8.02
CA TYR A 131 1.10 -1.26 -7.75
C TYR A 131 -0.09 -1.15 -6.79
N LEU A 132 -0.60 0.07 -6.62
CA LEU A 132 -1.72 0.39 -5.76
C LEU A 132 -3.03 0.22 -6.52
N ARG A 133 -4.02 -0.30 -5.81
CA ARG A 133 -5.42 -0.12 -6.13
C ARG A 133 -6.13 0.49 -4.94
N ILE A 134 -7.00 1.46 -5.20
CA ILE A 134 -7.68 2.22 -4.16
C ILE A 134 -9.18 2.17 -4.42
N TRP A 135 -9.95 1.83 -3.39
CA TRP A 135 -11.42 1.86 -3.41
C TRP A 135 -11.97 2.70 -2.27
N LEU A 136 -13.14 3.29 -2.50
CA LEU A 136 -14.02 3.81 -1.46
C LEU A 136 -15.13 2.80 -1.19
N HIS A 137 -15.44 2.52 0.07
CA HIS A 137 -16.53 1.60 0.41
C HIS A 137 -17.03 1.78 1.84
N GLY A 138 -18.17 1.15 2.12
CA GLY A 138 -18.90 1.31 3.37
C GLY A 138 -18.47 0.38 4.50
N ASP A 139 -17.96 -0.80 4.17
CA ASP A 139 -17.70 -1.89 5.12
C ASP A 139 -16.24 -1.80 5.62
N ARG A 140 -15.97 -1.94 6.91
CA ARG A 140 -14.59 -1.80 7.41
C ARG A 140 -13.80 -3.10 7.22
N ASP A 141 -14.48 -4.23 7.36
CA ASP A 141 -13.88 -5.56 7.51
C ASP A 141 -13.97 -6.41 6.24
N ALA A 142 -14.78 -6.01 5.26
CA ALA A 142 -14.84 -6.63 3.94
C ALA A 142 -13.86 -6.00 2.95
N ASN A 143 -13.29 -6.80 2.06
CA ASN A 143 -12.61 -6.24 0.90
C ASN A 143 -13.66 -5.86 -0.17
N ALA A 144 -13.54 -4.66 -0.72
CA ALA A 144 -14.21 -4.25 -1.95
C ALA A 144 -13.97 -5.30 -3.05
N ASN A 145 -15.03 -5.61 -3.79
CA ASN A 145 -14.93 -6.60 -4.86
C ASN A 145 -14.03 -6.06 -5.98
N ASN A 146 -13.19 -6.93 -6.57
CA ASN A 146 -12.29 -6.57 -7.67
C ASN A 146 -13.03 -6.32 -9.02
N THR A 147 -14.36 -6.18 -8.99
CA THR A 147 -15.21 -5.91 -10.15
C THR A 147 -15.53 -4.42 -10.22
N LEU A 148 -15.48 -3.83 -11.42
CA LEU A 148 -15.81 -2.42 -11.64
C LEU A 148 -17.30 -2.06 -11.36
N ASN A 149 -18.16 -3.05 -11.10
CA ASN A 149 -19.62 -2.87 -10.99
C ASN A 149 -20.16 -3.23 -9.60
N ASP A 150 -19.33 -3.23 -8.56
CA ASP A 150 -19.80 -3.47 -7.20
C ASP A 150 -20.64 -2.26 -6.72
N PRO A 151 -21.93 -2.42 -6.39
CA PRO A 151 -22.74 -1.29 -5.93
C PRO A 151 -22.37 -0.82 -4.52
N SER A 152 -21.55 -1.58 -3.78
CA SER A 152 -21.15 -1.28 -2.40
C SER A 152 -19.75 -0.66 -2.27
N SER A 153 -18.99 -0.63 -3.36
CA SER A 153 -17.62 -0.09 -3.41
C SER A 153 -17.33 0.57 -4.74
N VAL A 154 -16.45 1.57 -4.73
CA VAL A 154 -16.09 2.35 -5.92
C VAL A 154 -14.58 2.30 -6.11
N LEU A 155 -14.12 1.68 -7.20
CA LEU A 155 -12.70 1.70 -7.58
C LEU A 155 -12.33 3.12 -8.04
N MET A 156 -11.30 3.69 -7.43
CA MET A 156 -10.86 5.07 -7.67
C MET A 156 -9.60 5.14 -8.52
N TYR A 157 -8.69 4.19 -8.31
CA TYR A 157 -7.36 4.19 -8.91
C TYR A 157 -6.85 2.74 -9.10
N ASP A 158 -6.25 2.46 -10.26
CA ASP A 158 -5.56 1.19 -10.56
C ASP A 158 -4.20 1.47 -11.23
N ASN A 159 -3.13 1.32 -10.45
CA ASN A 159 -1.73 1.30 -10.88
C ASN A 159 -1.36 2.27 -12.01
N GLY A 160 -1.54 3.56 -11.78
CA GLY A 160 -1.21 4.65 -12.70
C GLY A 160 -2.40 5.18 -13.48
N THR A 161 -3.58 4.59 -13.29
CA THR A 161 -4.82 4.99 -13.97
C THR A 161 -5.85 5.50 -12.98
N ILE A 162 -6.30 6.74 -13.18
CA ILE A 162 -7.48 7.29 -12.51
C ILE A 162 -8.72 6.64 -13.15
N ILE A 163 -9.62 6.09 -12.33
CA ILE A 163 -10.79 5.34 -12.82
C ILE A 163 -12.00 6.25 -13.03
N ASN A 164 -12.24 7.19 -12.12
CA ASN A 164 -13.32 8.17 -12.21
C ASN A 164 -12.80 9.49 -12.78
N ASP A 165 -13.54 10.10 -13.70
CA ASP A 165 -13.20 11.42 -14.20
C ASP A 165 -13.58 12.53 -13.20
N SER A 166 -13.08 13.75 -13.44
CA SER A 166 -13.34 14.90 -12.57
C SER A 166 -14.81 15.34 -12.54
N ASN A 167 -15.65 14.82 -13.45
CA ASN A 167 -17.05 15.19 -13.60
C ASN A 167 -18.00 14.10 -13.08
N THR A 168 -17.45 13.08 -12.43
CA THR A 168 -18.22 11.99 -11.83
C THR A 168 -18.15 12.10 -10.30
N ILE A 169 -19.29 11.95 -9.64
CA ILE A 169 -19.33 11.79 -8.17
C ILE A 169 -19.12 10.31 -7.87
N ALA A 170 -18.01 9.98 -7.21
CA ALA A 170 -17.71 8.63 -6.78
C ALA A 170 -18.36 8.31 -5.44
N TRP A 171 -18.34 9.26 -4.49
CA TRP A 171 -18.96 9.09 -3.18
C TRP A 171 -19.38 10.43 -2.59
N THR A 172 -20.59 10.52 -2.05
CA THR A 172 -21.06 11.67 -1.27
C THR A 172 -20.91 11.40 0.21
N LEU A 173 -20.21 12.28 0.92
CA LEU A 173 -20.18 12.34 2.38
C LEU A 173 -21.29 13.29 2.85
N ALA A 174 -22.11 12.84 3.78
CA ALA A 174 -23.13 13.67 4.42
C ALA A 174 -22.47 14.78 5.28
N PRO A 175 -23.22 15.82 5.70
CA PRO A 175 -22.68 16.90 6.52
C PRO A 175 -22.08 16.41 7.84
N GLY A 176 -20.89 16.89 8.18
CA GLY A 176 -20.22 16.72 9.47
C GLY A 176 -20.83 17.54 10.62
N ASP A 177 -20.18 17.50 11.78
CA ASP A 177 -20.54 18.29 12.97
C ASP A 177 -19.36 19.06 13.58
N GLU A 178 -18.23 19.15 12.87
CA GLU A 178 -16.98 19.77 13.32
C GLU A 178 -16.39 19.14 14.61
N ASN A 179 -16.79 17.92 14.95
CA ASN A 179 -16.32 17.23 16.13
C ASN A 179 -15.28 16.15 15.78
N PRO A 180 -13.98 16.41 16.02
CA PRO A 180 -12.91 15.48 15.66
C PRO A 180 -12.89 14.20 16.51
N ASN A 181 -13.78 14.08 17.49
CA ASN A 181 -13.90 12.88 18.33
C ASN A 181 -14.93 11.90 17.77
N THR A 182 -15.71 12.24 16.76
CA THR A 182 -16.81 11.39 16.30
C THR A 182 -16.87 11.29 14.77
N MET A 183 -17.59 10.29 14.30
CA MET A 183 -18.12 10.17 12.94
C MET A 183 -19.51 9.54 13.03
N CYS A 184 -20.29 9.52 11.96
CA CYS A 184 -21.67 9.08 12.00
C CYS A 184 -22.07 8.33 10.72
N SER A 185 -22.61 7.13 10.87
CA SER A 185 -23.09 6.31 9.75
C SER A 185 -24.44 6.77 9.22
N ASN A 186 -25.22 7.53 10.01
CA ASN A 186 -26.44 8.18 9.60
C ASN A 186 -26.59 9.53 10.31
N VAL A 187 -26.25 10.60 9.61
CA VAL A 187 -26.25 11.95 10.19
C VAL A 187 -27.62 12.42 10.68
N SER A 188 -28.71 11.82 10.18
CA SER A 188 -30.08 12.10 10.64
C SER A 188 -30.32 11.66 12.09
N ASP A 189 -29.58 10.65 12.55
CA ASP A 189 -29.69 10.06 13.90
C ASP A 189 -28.55 10.49 14.83
N ARG A 190 -27.73 11.47 14.42
CA ARG A 190 -26.50 11.89 15.14
C ARG A 190 -26.73 12.26 16.61
N SER A 191 -27.92 12.76 16.95
CA SER A 191 -28.27 13.08 18.35
C SER A 191 -28.36 11.85 19.26
N ASN A 192 -28.58 10.67 18.69
CA ASN A 192 -28.78 9.41 19.40
C ASN A 192 -27.59 8.46 19.25
N TYR A 193 -26.87 8.55 18.14
CA TYR A 193 -25.76 7.65 17.82
C TYR A 193 -24.63 8.38 17.09
N SER A 194 -23.44 8.28 17.66
CA SER A 194 -22.19 8.64 17.00
C SER A 194 -21.13 7.59 17.27
N ILE A 195 -20.24 7.42 16.31
CA ILE A 195 -19.13 6.48 16.37
C ILE A 195 -17.92 7.24 16.89
N ASN A 196 -17.36 6.80 18.01
CA ASN A 196 -16.17 7.44 18.57
C ASN A 196 -14.94 7.21 17.67
N THR A 197 -14.11 8.25 17.56
CA THR A 197 -12.77 8.19 16.96
C THR A 197 -11.74 8.55 18.03
N THR A 198 -10.94 7.55 18.40
CA THR A 198 -9.99 7.65 19.52
C THR A 198 -8.65 8.19 19.01
N TRP A 199 -7.90 8.90 19.85
CA TRP A 199 -6.54 9.33 19.52
C TRP A 199 -5.56 8.15 19.67
N ASP A 200 -4.70 7.96 18.67
CA ASP A 200 -3.58 7.01 18.72
C ASP A 200 -2.29 7.79 19.01
N ASP A 201 -1.71 7.58 20.21
CA ASP A 201 -0.49 8.27 20.63
C ASP A 201 0.78 7.77 19.91
N VAL A 202 0.71 6.65 19.20
CA VAL A 202 1.86 6.08 18.46
C VAL A 202 1.81 6.51 17.00
N ALA A 203 0.64 6.41 16.36
CA ALA A 203 0.45 6.83 14.98
C ALA A 203 0.16 8.33 14.84
N HIS A 204 -0.15 9.02 15.95
CA HIS A 204 -0.52 10.43 16.00
C HIS A 204 -1.68 10.80 15.07
N VAL A 205 -2.68 9.93 15.01
CA VAL A 205 -3.92 10.12 14.24
C VAL A 205 -5.13 9.70 15.08
N ARG A 206 -6.31 10.20 14.71
CA ARG A 206 -7.57 9.61 15.19
C ARG A 206 -7.79 8.27 14.49
N TYR A 207 -8.46 7.32 15.12
CA TYR A 207 -8.80 6.03 14.53
C TYR A 207 -10.16 5.53 14.98
N SER A 208 -10.76 4.61 14.22
CA SER A 208 -11.91 3.83 14.67
C SER A 208 -11.75 2.36 14.28
N LEU A 209 -12.30 1.49 15.12
CA LEU A 209 -12.43 0.04 14.88
C LEU A 209 -13.89 -0.38 14.79
N ASN A 210 -14.81 0.58 14.79
CA ASN A 210 -16.24 0.30 14.70
C ASN A 210 -16.57 -0.22 13.29
N ASP A 211 -17.39 -1.26 13.24
CA ASP A 211 -17.74 -1.99 12.01
C ASP A 211 -19.16 -1.63 11.51
N THR A 212 -19.64 -0.43 11.85
CA THR A 212 -20.90 0.07 11.28
C THR A 212 -20.63 0.55 9.86
N ASN A 213 -21.40 0.03 8.90
CA ASN A 213 -21.23 0.39 7.50
C ASN A 213 -21.54 1.87 7.23
N ALA A 214 -20.70 2.52 6.44
CA ALA A 214 -21.00 3.80 5.83
C ALA A 214 -21.85 3.61 4.56
N VAL A 215 -22.77 4.54 4.33
CA VAL A 215 -23.61 4.57 3.13
C VAL A 215 -23.46 5.95 2.49
N SER A 216 -23.20 5.98 1.17
CA SER A 216 -23.02 7.21 0.43
C SER A 216 -24.26 8.12 0.53
N GLY A 217 -24.04 9.41 0.79
CA GLY A 217 -25.08 10.41 1.02
C GLY A 217 -25.76 10.35 2.39
N VAL A 218 -25.42 9.37 3.24
CA VAL A 218 -26.05 9.14 4.56
C VAL A 218 -25.03 9.25 5.69
N ALA A 219 -23.86 8.63 5.51
CA ALA A 219 -22.75 8.69 6.45
C ALA A 219 -21.88 9.92 6.17
N ASP A 220 -21.29 10.51 7.23
CA ASP A 220 -20.29 11.58 7.11
C ASP A 220 -18.87 11.04 6.85
N PHE A 221 -18.71 9.72 6.74
CA PHE A 221 -17.43 9.07 6.52
C PHE A 221 -17.49 8.01 5.42
N VAL A 222 -16.31 7.61 4.95
CA VAL A 222 -16.12 6.46 4.05
C VAL A 222 -14.80 5.78 4.37
N TRP A 223 -14.73 4.46 4.18
CA TRP A 223 -13.48 3.71 4.30
C TRP A 223 -12.73 3.66 2.97
N VAL A 224 -11.41 3.73 3.06
CA VAL A 224 -10.51 3.63 1.92
C VAL A 224 -9.78 2.30 2.00
N GLN A 225 -10.12 1.41 1.08
CA GLN A 225 -9.35 0.18 0.87
C GLN A 225 -8.13 0.49 0.02
N VAL A 226 -7.00 -0.11 0.39
CA VAL A 226 -5.79 -0.10 -0.42
C VAL A 226 -5.32 -1.54 -0.63
N ALA A 227 -5.14 -1.92 -1.89
CA ALA A 227 -4.48 -3.18 -2.24
C ALA A 227 -3.12 -2.90 -2.88
N LEU A 228 -2.13 -3.69 -2.50
CA LEU A 228 -0.85 -3.81 -3.17
C LEU A 228 -0.89 -5.05 -4.05
N VAL A 229 -0.88 -4.88 -5.37
CA VAL A 229 -0.90 -5.98 -6.35
C VAL A 229 0.47 -6.02 -7.05
N ILE A 230 1.43 -6.68 -6.42
CA ILE A 230 2.82 -6.68 -6.85
C ILE A 230 3.01 -7.76 -7.93
N PRO A 231 3.42 -7.40 -9.15
CA PRO A 231 3.63 -8.37 -10.22
C PRO A 231 4.85 -9.26 -9.94
N ASP A 232 4.99 -10.32 -10.74
CA ASP A 232 6.14 -11.24 -10.68
C ASP A 232 7.45 -10.55 -11.13
N VAL A 233 7.34 -9.54 -12.00
CA VAL A 233 8.46 -8.70 -12.43
C VAL A 233 8.19 -7.27 -11.99
N VAL A 234 8.99 -6.78 -11.06
CA VAL A 234 8.91 -5.42 -10.55
C VAL A 234 9.90 -4.51 -11.28
N ASP A 235 9.47 -3.29 -11.56
CA ASP A 235 10.26 -2.24 -12.22
C ASP A 235 11.49 -1.80 -11.40
N SER A 236 11.42 -1.90 -10.07
CA SER A 236 12.52 -1.50 -9.19
C SER A 236 12.48 -2.17 -7.82
N ALA A 237 13.65 -2.21 -7.20
CA ALA A 237 13.83 -2.68 -5.83
C ALA A 237 13.71 -1.51 -4.85
N GLY A 238 13.27 -1.79 -3.61
CA GLY A 238 13.32 -0.83 -2.50
C GLY A 238 11.99 -0.17 -2.18
N LEU A 239 12.05 1.07 -1.67
CA LEU A 239 10.88 1.79 -1.19
C LEU A 239 10.21 2.55 -2.34
N HIS A 240 8.96 2.19 -2.64
CA HIS A 240 8.09 2.92 -3.56
C HIS A 240 7.41 4.05 -2.80
N THR A 241 7.57 5.27 -3.32
CA THR A 241 6.98 6.46 -2.70
C THR A 241 6.19 7.31 -3.67
N GLY A 242 5.26 8.09 -3.14
CA GLY A 242 4.44 8.99 -3.94
C GLY A 242 3.53 9.86 -3.09
N ASN A 243 2.64 10.57 -3.77
CA ASN A 243 1.58 11.36 -3.14
C ASN A 243 0.23 10.81 -3.59
N ILE A 244 -0.70 10.69 -2.65
CA ILE A 244 -2.11 10.44 -2.90
C ILE A 244 -2.83 11.78 -2.78
N ILE A 245 -3.58 12.14 -3.81
CA ILE A 245 -4.35 13.38 -3.89
C ILE A 245 -5.82 12.99 -4.04
N ILE A 246 -6.66 13.48 -3.13
CA ILE A 246 -8.10 13.20 -3.12
C ILE A 246 -8.82 14.50 -3.49
N TYR A 247 -9.67 14.42 -4.50
CA TYR A 247 -10.37 15.59 -5.05
C TYR A 247 -11.81 15.66 -4.55
N TYR A 248 -12.17 16.83 -4.04
CA TYR A 248 -13.47 17.11 -3.43
C TYR A 248 -14.21 18.20 -4.19
N THR A 249 -15.54 18.15 -4.17
CA THR A 249 -16.42 19.27 -4.59
C THR A 249 -17.61 19.39 -3.64
N ALA A 250 -18.03 20.62 -3.35
CA ALA A 250 -19.23 20.91 -2.57
C ALA A 250 -20.49 21.05 -3.44
N ASP A 251 -20.31 21.16 -4.76
CA ASP A 251 -21.42 21.30 -5.70
C ASP A 251 -22.02 19.94 -6.07
N THR A 252 -23.33 19.92 -6.30
CA THR A 252 -23.95 18.89 -7.13
C THR A 252 -23.54 19.19 -8.57
N LEU A 253 -22.76 18.30 -9.19
CA LEU A 253 -22.35 18.42 -10.58
C LEU A 253 -23.56 18.53 -11.52
#